data_AF-A0A953CEF6-F1
#
_entry.id   AF-A0A953CEF6-F1
#
_cell.length_a   1.000
_cell.length_b   1.000
_cell.length_c   1.000
_cell.angle_alpha   90.00
_cell.angle_beta   90.00
_cell.angle_gamma   90.00
#
_symmetry.space_group_name_H-M   'P 1'
#
loop_
_entity.id
_entity.type
_entity.pdbx_description
1 polymer ?
#
loop_
_entity_poly.entity_id
_entity_poly.type
_entity_poly.pdbx_seq_one_letter_code
_entity_poly.pdbx_strand_id
1 'polypeptide(L)'
;MTSQIILRLALLGVLYFAIALCTGAAMGILRELLLAPQFGKVTALLLELPIVLTLLWYASRLIYFPATRKVYSLQGLILSGGLALVTLLLADWLIGVLALGRTQEAILQHWGTTVGVIGLAAQILFGAFPALQGLLAQRSRDYDY
;
A
#
# COMPACT_ATOMS: atom_id res chain seq x y z
N MET A 1 1.80 -28.71 -6.04
CA MET A 1 2.73 -27.55 -5.97
C MET A 1 2.03 -26.19 -6.03
N THR A 2 1.01 -26.02 -6.88
CA THR A 2 0.31 -24.74 -7.12
C THR A 2 -0.39 -24.15 -5.89
N SER A 3 -1.06 -24.99 -5.08
CA SER A 3 -1.78 -24.53 -3.87
C SER A 3 -0.85 -23.88 -2.82
N GLN A 4 0.35 -24.43 -2.59
CA GLN A 4 1.30 -23.84 -1.64
C GLN A 4 1.85 -22.48 -2.11
N ILE A 5 1.97 -22.26 -3.41
CA ILE A 5 2.41 -20.97 -3.95
C ILE A 5 1.33 -19.91 -3.75
N ILE A 6 0.06 -20.26 -4.02
CA ILE A 6 -1.09 -19.37 -3.81
C ILE A 6 -1.20 -18.97 -2.34
N LEU A 7 -1.16 -19.93 -1.42
CA LEU A 7 -1.19 -19.65 0.02
C LEU A 7 -0.05 -18.74 0.46
N ARG A 8 1.17 -18.98 -0.04
CA ARG A 8 2.31 -18.10 0.25
C ARG A 8 2.08 -16.68 -0.26
N LEU A 9 1.63 -16.52 -1.51
CA LEU A 9 1.33 -15.20 -2.08
C LEU A 9 0.23 -14.48 -1.30
N ALA A 10 -0.79 -15.19 -0.83
CA ALA A 10 -1.82 -14.61 0.03
C ALA A 10 -1.23 -14.13 1.36
N LEU A 11 -0.42 -14.96 2.03
CA LEU A 11 0.26 -14.58 3.28
C LEU A 11 1.20 -13.38 3.11
N LEU A 12 1.95 -13.33 2.00
CA LEU A 12 2.79 -12.17 1.70
C LEU A 12 1.95 -10.90 1.49
N GLY A 13 0.80 -11.02 0.81
CA GLY A 13 -0.14 -9.91 0.64
C GLY A 13 -0.69 -9.40 1.97
N VAL A 14 -1.09 -10.32 2.87
CA VAL A 14 -1.56 -9.97 4.22
C VAL A 14 -0.46 -9.30 5.04
N LEU A 15 0.77 -9.82 5.00
CA LEU A 15 1.92 -9.19 5.69
C LEU A 15 2.20 -7.78 5.14
N TYR A 16 2.16 -7.63 3.83
CA TYR A 16 2.38 -6.35 3.17
C TYR A 16 1.28 -5.33 3.50
N PHE A 17 0.02 -5.75 3.53
CA PHE A 17 -1.10 -4.98 4.05
C PHE A 17 -0.87 -4.52 5.49
N ALA A 18 -0.46 -5.43 6.40
CA ALA A 18 -0.26 -5.09 7.81
C ALA A 18 0.81 -4.00 7.97
N ILE A 19 1.92 -4.11 7.24
CA ILE A 19 2.97 -3.08 7.23
C ILE A 19 2.42 -1.74 6.71
N ALA A 20 1.63 -1.77 5.64
CA ALA A 20 1.02 -0.57 5.07
C ALA A 20 0.04 0.11 6.03
N LEU A 21 -0.83 -0.66 6.68
CA LEU A 21 -1.78 -0.16 7.67
C LEU A 21 -1.05 0.49 8.84
N CYS A 22 -0.05 -0.18 9.42
CA CYS A 22 0.71 0.37 10.54
C CYS A 22 1.49 1.63 10.14
N THR A 23 2.14 1.61 8.97
CA THR A 23 2.92 2.76 8.47
C THR A 23 2.01 3.95 8.20
N GLY A 24 0.90 3.74 7.49
CA GLY A 24 -0.06 4.80 7.15
C GLY A 24 -0.77 5.36 8.38
N ALA A 25 -1.13 4.52 9.35
CA ALA A 25 -1.72 5.00 10.61
C ALA A 25 -0.72 5.84 11.41
N ALA A 26 0.52 5.38 11.58
CA ALA A 26 1.54 6.11 12.31
C ALA A 26 1.87 7.46 11.64
N MET A 27 2.09 7.45 10.32
CA MET A 27 2.39 8.67 9.58
C MET A 27 1.19 9.62 9.51
N GLY A 28 -0.03 9.10 9.37
CA GLY A 28 -1.25 9.89 9.39
C GLY A 28 -1.46 10.61 10.72
N ILE A 29 -1.14 9.97 11.85
CA ILE A 29 -1.15 10.61 13.18
C ILE A 29 -0.12 11.75 13.23
N LEU A 30 1.12 11.50 12.82
CA LEU A 30 2.15 12.53 12.78
C LEU A 30 1.76 13.70 11.87
N ARG A 31 1.14 13.41 10.72
CA ARG A 31 0.67 14.42 9.78
C ARG A 31 -0.39 15.31 10.42
N GLU A 32 -1.44 14.75 11.03
CA GLU A 32 -2.52 15.54 11.62
C GLU A 32 -2.04 16.33 12.85
N LEU A 33 -1.13 15.79 13.66
CA LEU A 33 -0.68 16.44 14.90
C LEU A 33 0.43 17.46 14.69
N LEU A 34 1.38 17.19 13.79
CA LEU A 34 2.60 18.00 13.65
C LEU A 34 2.58 18.87 12.39
N LEU A 35 2.19 18.30 11.24
CA LEU A 35 2.30 18.97 9.94
C LEU A 35 1.07 19.80 9.59
N ALA A 36 -0.14 19.28 9.80
CA ALA A 36 -1.38 19.93 9.43
C ALA A 36 -1.59 21.30 10.11
N PRO A 37 -1.26 21.51 11.40
CA PRO A 37 -1.37 22.82 12.03
C PRO A 37 -0.41 23.87 11.46
N GLN A 38 0.72 23.45 10.90
CA GLN A 38 1.77 24.34 10.39
C GLN A 38 1.62 24.64 8.90
N PHE A 39 1.22 23.64 8.11
CA PHE A 39 1.24 23.71 6.64
C PHE A 39 -0.13 23.55 5.99
N GLY A 40 -1.17 23.24 6.77
CA GLY A 40 -2.50 22.89 6.27
C GLY A 40 -2.58 21.44 5.77
N LYS A 41 -3.82 20.94 5.63
CA LYS A 41 -4.10 19.51 5.37
C LYS A 41 -3.49 18.97 4.08
N VAL A 42 -3.61 19.72 2.97
CA VAL A 42 -3.15 19.27 1.65
C VAL A 42 -1.62 19.24 1.57
N THR A 43 -0.96 20.31 1.99
CA THR A 43 0.52 20.39 1.99
C THR A 43 1.11 19.33 2.90
N ALA A 44 0.53 19.14 4.10
CA ALA A 44 0.96 18.10 5.03
C ALA A 44 0.89 16.70 4.41
N LEU A 45 -0.18 16.40 3.64
CA LEU A 45 -0.30 15.15 2.90
C LEU A 45 0.78 15.00 1.82
N LEU A 46 1.00 16.04 1.03
CA LEU A 46 2.00 16.01 -0.04
C LEU A 46 3.43 15.84 0.48
N LEU A 47 3.72 16.29 1.70
CA LEU A 47 5.00 16.07 2.37
C LEU A 47 5.13 14.64 2.93
N GLU A 48 4.05 14.09 3.47
CA GLU A 48 4.02 12.73 4.03
C GLU A 48 4.13 11.64 2.94
N LEU A 49 3.40 11.81 1.84
CA LEU A 49 3.22 10.78 0.82
C LEU A 49 4.51 10.22 0.22
N PRO A 50 5.50 11.03 -0.18
CA PRO A 50 6.77 10.52 -0.70
C PRO A 50 7.47 9.60 0.29
N ILE A 51 7.40 9.92 1.60
CA ILE A 51 8.03 9.14 2.66
C ILE A 51 7.31 7.80 2.79
N VAL A 52 5.98 7.82 2.94
CA VAL A 52 5.17 6.59 3.05
C VAL A 52 5.35 5.69 1.83
N LEU A 53 5.23 6.23 0.62
CA LEU A 53 5.39 5.45 -0.61
C LEU A 53 6.79 4.86 -0.74
N THR A 54 7.82 5.60 -0.34
CA THR A 54 9.20 5.09 -0.33
C THR A 54 9.35 3.92 0.65
N LEU A 55 8.82 4.05 1.87
CA LEU A 55 8.84 2.96 2.87
C LEU A 55 8.12 1.71 2.35
N LEU A 56 6.95 1.88 1.74
CA LEU A 56 6.16 0.77 1.22
C LEU A 56 6.80 0.13 -0.02
N TRP A 57 7.48 0.92 -0.86
CA TRP A 57 8.28 0.40 -1.95
C TRP A 57 9.39 -0.54 -1.45
N TYR A 58 10.14 -0.11 -0.42
CA TYR A 58 11.18 -0.96 0.17
C TYR A 58 10.59 -2.19 0.89
N ALA A 59 9.48 -2.03 1.61
CA ALA A 59 8.79 -3.14 2.26
C ALA A 59 8.38 -4.20 1.23
N SER A 60 7.80 -3.78 0.09
CA SER A 60 7.47 -4.68 -1.02
C SER A 60 8.69 -5.46 -1.49
N ARG A 61 9.82 -4.79 -1.69
CA ARG A 61 11.06 -5.43 -2.15
C ARG A 61 11.52 -6.51 -1.18
N LEU A 62 11.56 -6.18 0.11
CA LEU A 62 12.04 -7.09 1.16
C LEU A 62 11.14 -8.33 1.30
N ILE A 63 9.82 -8.16 1.18
CA ILE A 63 8.84 -9.23 1.34
C ILE A 63 8.84 -10.18 0.14
N TYR A 64 8.83 -9.63 -1.08
CA TYR A 64 8.60 -10.41 -2.29
C TYR A 64 9.88 -10.89 -2.98
N PHE A 65 11.01 -10.21 -2.77
CA PHE A 65 12.28 -10.49 -3.46
C PHE A 65 13.46 -10.68 -2.49
N PRO A 66 13.36 -11.58 -1.47
CA PRO A 66 14.51 -11.91 -0.66
C PRO A 66 15.56 -12.64 -1.50
N ALA A 67 16.84 -12.38 -1.24
CA ALA A 67 17.99 -12.89 -2.00
C ALA A 67 18.03 -14.43 -2.15
N THR A 68 17.26 -15.15 -1.33
CA THR A 68 17.26 -16.62 -1.25
C THR A 68 16.09 -17.29 -1.98
N ARG A 69 15.17 -16.54 -2.63
CA ARG A 69 13.94 -17.11 -3.22
C ARG A 69 13.85 -17.02 -4.74
N LYS A 70 13.16 -18.01 -5.33
CA LYS A 70 12.69 -17.98 -6.72
C LYS A 70 11.73 -16.81 -6.91
N VAL A 71 11.91 -16.10 -8.03
CA VAL A 71 11.05 -14.99 -8.44
C VAL A 71 9.64 -15.48 -8.71
N TYR A 72 8.65 -14.83 -8.11
CA TYR A 72 7.23 -15.11 -8.33
C TYR A 72 6.80 -14.66 -9.74
N SER A 73 5.77 -15.30 -10.29
CA SER A 73 5.19 -14.86 -11.57
C SER A 73 4.56 -13.48 -11.43
N LEU A 74 4.55 -12.71 -12.52
CA LEU A 74 3.94 -11.37 -12.54
C LEU A 74 2.47 -11.40 -12.11
N GLN A 75 1.70 -12.37 -12.62
CA GLN A 75 0.30 -12.58 -12.23
C GLN A 75 0.15 -12.82 -10.72
N GLY A 76 1.06 -13.61 -10.11
CA GLY A 76 1.04 -13.86 -8.68
C GLY A 76 1.32 -12.61 -7.84
N LEU A 77 2.22 -11.74 -8.31
CA LEU A 77 2.53 -10.46 -7.66
C LEU A 77 1.36 -9.47 -7.77
N ILE A 78 0.70 -9.41 -8.93
CA ILE A 78 -0.52 -8.62 -9.14
C ILE A 78 -1.62 -9.05 -8.17
N LEU A 79 -1.90 -10.36 -8.09
CA LEU A 79 -2.94 -10.89 -7.19
C LEU A 79 -2.61 -10.63 -5.72
N SER A 80 -1.34 -10.77 -5.32
CA SER A 80 -0.92 -10.53 -3.94
C SER A 80 -1.00 -9.05 -3.55
N GLY A 81 -0.54 -8.14 -4.42
CA GLY A 81 -0.66 -6.69 -4.21
C GLY A 81 -2.11 -6.21 -4.24
N GLY A 82 -2.92 -6.76 -5.14
CA GLY A 82 -4.37 -6.50 -5.20
C GLY A 82 -5.10 -6.95 -3.93
N LEU A 83 -4.76 -8.13 -3.40
CA LEU A 83 -5.28 -8.58 -2.11
C LEU A 83 -4.92 -7.58 -1.00
N ALA A 84 -3.66 -7.16 -0.92
CA ALA A 84 -3.21 -6.19 0.08
C ALA A 84 -3.98 -4.86 -0.02
N LEU A 85 -4.22 -4.36 -1.24
CA LEU A 85 -5.01 -3.15 -1.49
C LEU A 85 -6.46 -3.30 -1.05
N VAL A 86 -7.13 -4.39 -1.45
CA VAL A 86 -8.53 -4.63 -1.07
C VAL A 86 -8.66 -4.75 0.45
N THR A 87 -7.76 -5.49 1.10
CA THR A 87 -7.76 -5.59 2.57
C THR A 87 -7.50 -4.24 3.23
N LEU A 88 -6.62 -3.40 2.67
CA LEU A 88 -6.36 -2.06 3.17
C LEU A 88 -7.59 -1.15 3.07
N LEU A 89 -8.29 -1.14 1.94
CA LEU A 89 -9.51 -0.36 1.73
C LEU A 89 -10.63 -0.80 2.68
N LEU A 90 -10.79 -2.12 2.84
CA LEU A 90 -11.75 -2.68 3.81
C LEU A 90 -11.40 -2.28 5.24
N ALA A 91 -10.13 -2.33 5.62
CA ALA A 91 -9.68 -1.91 6.94
C ALA A 91 -9.94 -0.41 7.18
N ASP A 92 -9.60 0.45 6.22
CA ASP A 92 -9.84 1.89 6.31
C ASP A 92 -11.34 2.21 6.48
N TRP A 93 -12.19 1.55 5.70
CA TRP A 93 -13.64 1.68 5.82
C TRP A 93 -14.16 1.19 7.19
N LEU A 94 -13.75 0.00 7.64
CA LEU A 94 -14.15 -0.57 8.93
C LEU A 94 -13.69 0.28 10.11
N ILE A 95 -12.46 0.79 10.08
CA ILE A 95 -11.93 1.69 11.12
C ILE A 95 -12.73 3.00 11.11
N GLY A 96 -13.01 3.56 9.93
CA GLY A 96 -13.82 4.76 9.78
C GLY A 96 -15.21 4.62 10.42
N VAL A 97 -15.90 3.52 10.13
CA VAL A 97 -17.26 3.28 10.66
C VAL A 97 -17.24 2.87 12.13
N LEU A 98 -16.44 1.86 12.49
CA LEU A 98 -16.52 1.20 13.81
C LEU A 98 -15.71 1.91 14.88
N ALA A 99 -14.51 2.42 14.55
CA ALA A 99 -13.62 3.03 15.54
C ALA A 99 -13.78 4.55 15.61
N LEU A 100 -14.08 5.20 14.47
CA LEU A 100 -14.17 6.66 14.38
C LEU A 100 -15.61 7.19 14.28
N GLY A 101 -16.61 6.30 14.19
CA GLY A 101 -18.03 6.67 14.15
C GLY A 101 -18.44 7.48 12.91
N ARG A 102 -17.70 7.37 11.80
CA ARG A 102 -18.01 8.08 10.56
C ARG A 102 -19.18 7.42 9.86
N THR A 103 -20.12 8.22 9.34
CA THR A 103 -21.20 7.69 8.49
C THR A 103 -20.68 7.27 7.13
N GLN A 104 -21.43 6.43 6.42
CA GLN A 104 -21.06 5.98 5.07
C GLN A 104 -20.97 7.17 4.10
N GLU A 105 -21.88 8.13 4.23
CA GLU A 105 -21.89 9.35 3.42
C GLU A 105 -20.64 10.19 3.68
N ALA A 106 -20.21 10.31 4.93
CA ALA A 106 -19.00 11.07 5.28
C ALA A 106 -17.74 10.45 4.66
N ILE A 107 -17.67 9.11 4.58
CA ILE A 107 -16.55 8.40 3.92
C ILE A 107 -16.57 8.67 2.42
N LEU A 108 -17.74 8.57 1.78
CA LEU A 108 -17.87 8.84 0.34
C LEU A 108 -17.57 10.30 -0.01
N GLN A 109 -18.03 11.24 0.81
CA GLN A 109 -17.71 12.66 0.66
C GLN A 109 -16.21 12.91 0.81
N HIS A 110 -15.55 12.23 1.76
CA HIS A 110 -14.11 12.34 1.92
C HIS A 110 -13.36 11.92 0.65
N TRP A 111 -13.77 10.83 0.01
CA TRP A 111 -13.19 10.39 -1.27
C TRP A 111 -13.42 11.38 -2.42
N GLY A 112 -14.45 12.22 -2.34
CA GLY A 112 -14.66 13.33 -3.27
C GLY A 112 -13.77 14.56 -3.03
N THR A 113 -13.04 14.61 -1.92
CA THR A 113 -12.12 15.72 -1.63
C THR A 113 -10.76 15.52 -2.29
N THR A 114 -10.01 16.61 -2.52
CA THR A 114 -8.64 16.55 -3.03
C THR A 114 -7.74 15.63 -2.19
N VAL A 115 -7.86 15.70 -0.85
CA VAL A 115 -7.10 14.84 0.08
C VAL A 115 -7.47 13.37 -0.11
N GLY A 116 -8.77 13.06 -0.22
CA GLY A 116 -9.24 11.69 -0.42
C GLY A 116 -8.79 11.10 -1.75
N VAL A 117 -8.91 11.86 -2.85
CA VAL A 117 -8.47 11.40 -4.19
C VAL A 117 -6.97 11.11 -4.22
N ILE A 118 -6.15 12.01 -3.65
CA ILE A 118 -4.70 11.79 -3.58
C ILE A 118 -4.39 10.56 -2.72
N GLY A 119 -5.06 10.39 -1.58
CA GLY A 119 -4.92 9.22 -0.72
C GLY A 119 -5.26 7.91 -1.44
N LEU A 120 -6.38 7.86 -2.17
CA LEU A 120 -6.77 6.70 -2.97
C LEU A 120 -5.76 6.38 -4.07
N ALA A 121 -5.25 7.41 -4.78
CA ALA A 121 -4.22 7.22 -5.79
C ALA A 121 -2.94 6.61 -5.19
N ALA A 122 -2.53 7.06 -4.00
CA ALA A 122 -1.40 6.51 -3.27
C ALA A 122 -1.62 5.04 -2.87
N GLN A 123 -2.83 4.68 -2.44
CA GLN A 123 -3.19 3.28 -2.11
C GLN A 123 -3.15 2.39 -3.35
N ILE A 124 -3.69 2.85 -4.49
CA ILE A 124 -3.61 2.11 -5.76
C ILE A 124 -2.15 1.87 -6.16
N LEU A 125 -1.31 2.90 -6.05
CA LEU A 125 0.11 2.81 -6.34
C LEU A 125 0.82 1.80 -5.40
N PHE A 126 0.51 1.84 -4.11
CA PHE A 126 0.97 0.85 -3.13
C PHE A 126 0.65 -0.58 -3.54
N GLY A 127 -0.58 -0.85 -3.98
CA GLY A 127 -1.02 -2.18 -4.43
C GLY A 127 -0.29 -2.64 -5.71
N ALA A 128 0.18 -1.70 -6.53
CA ALA A 128 0.91 -1.99 -7.76
C ALA A 128 2.42 -2.28 -7.55
N PHE A 129 3.01 -1.86 -6.42
CA PHE A 129 4.46 -1.99 -6.17
C PHE A 129 5.04 -3.40 -6.34
N PRO A 130 4.42 -4.49 -5.85
CA PRO A 130 4.96 -5.83 -6.05
C PRO A 130 5.11 -6.18 -7.54
N ALA A 131 4.11 -5.83 -8.35
CA ALA A 131 4.12 -6.10 -9.79
C ALA A 131 5.14 -5.22 -10.53
N LEU A 132 5.21 -3.94 -10.19
CA LEU A 132 6.19 -3.00 -10.78
C LEU A 132 7.62 -3.45 -10.51
N GLN A 133 7.93 -3.89 -9.29
CA GLN A 133 9.24 -4.44 -8.96
C GLN A 133 9.53 -5.76 -9.68
N GLY A 134 8.51 -6.61 -9.83
CA GLY A 134 8.61 -7.83 -10.62
C GLY A 134 8.98 -7.55 -12.08
N LEU A 135 8.38 -6.53 -12.69
CA LEU A 135 8.71 -6.09 -14.05
C LEU A 135 10.14 -5.55 -14.15
N LEU A 136 10.57 -4.72 -13.19
CA LEU A 136 11.93 -4.18 -13.17
C LEU A 136 12.99 -5.28 -13.02
N ALA A 137 12.72 -6.31 -12.21
CA ALA A 137 13.63 -7.44 -11.99
C ALA A 137 13.66 -8.47 -13.13
N GLN A 138 12.64 -8.48 -14.00
CA GLN A 138 12.66 -9.25 -15.24
C GLN A 138 13.53 -8.53 -16.27
N ARG A 139 13.32 -7.23 -16.44
CA ARG A 139 14.05 -6.40 -17.40
C ARG A 139 15.56 -6.40 -17.17
N SER A 140 16.02 -6.39 -15.91
CA SER A 140 17.46 -6.45 -15.63
C SER A 140 18.12 -7.75 -16.08
N ARG A 141 17.38 -8.87 -16.09
CA ARG A 141 17.90 -10.16 -16.54
C ARG A 141 17.98 -10.29 -18.05
N ASP A 142 17.23 -9.49 -18.80
CA ASP A 142 17.23 -9.53 -20.26
C ASP A 142 18.46 -8.82 -20.87
N TYR A 143 19.17 -7.99 -20.09
CA TYR A 143 20.38 -7.27 -20.53
C TYR A 143 21.71 -7.96 -20.18
N ASP A 144 21.68 -9.05 -19.40
CA ASP A 144 22.87 -9.82 -19.00
C ASP A 144 23.26 -10.92 -20.02
N TYR A 145 22.81 -10.81 -21.29
CA TYR A 145 23.11 -11.75 -22.39
C TYR A 145 23.96 -11.11 -23.49
#